data_AF-A0AAC9LPK2-F1
#
_entry.id   AF-A0AAC9LPK2-F1
#
_cell.length_a   1.000
_cell.length_b   1.000
_cell.length_c   1.000
_cell.angle_alpha   90.00
_cell.angle_beta   90.00
_cell.angle_gamma   90.00
#
_symmetry.space_group_name_H-M   'P 1'
#
loop_
_entity.id
_entity.type
_entity.pdbx_description
1 polymer ?
#
loop_
_entity_poly.entity_id
_entity_poly.type
_entity_poly.pdbx_seq_one_letter_code
_entity_poly.pdbx_strand_id
1 'polypeptide(L)'
;MLYIKFNIEDRYKFEDFKKIYKHMVMVRQPDFKFDDKGPDFDWDSMTEEEVDIALIELNNFLDQQAEPEKYRCKELFPSYVNEYIKDFFKEENNNIEQLGNLDTLSIFNYLEYGFEVDMSNLKKINQDTGIVEFSTGNYPFGGLDRFIITLAAYNLKPIMCFDGFNKCEITWNSLYQYNLNILPKTE
;
A
#
# COMPACT_ATOMS: atom_id res chain seq x y z
N MET A 1 14.81 13.82 5.26
CA MET A 1 13.37 13.91 4.94
C MET A 1 13.23 13.67 3.44
N LEU A 2 12.49 12.63 3.05
CA LEU A 2 12.16 12.27 1.67
C LEU A 2 10.75 12.77 1.33
N TYR A 3 10.45 12.91 0.04
CA TYR A 3 9.07 13.16 -0.38
C TYR A 3 8.81 12.65 -1.79
N ILE A 4 7.53 12.44 -2.10
CA ILE A 4 7.01 12.26 -3.46
C ILE A 4 5.83 13.20 -3.66
N LYS A 5 5.90 14.04 -4.69
CA LYS A 5 4.77 14.83 -5.20
C LYS A 5 4.10 14.06 -6.33
N PHE A 6 2.78 14.14 -6.39
CA PHE A 6 1.99 13.43 -7.38
C PHE A 6 0.78 14.25 -7.81
N ASN A 7 0.31 14.01 -9.03
CA ASN A 7 -0.98 14.49 -9.51
C ASN A 7 -2.09 13.58 -8.98
N ILE A 8 -3.24 14.17 -8.67
CA ILE A 8 -4.45 13.48 -8.23
C ILE A 8 -5.39 13.41 -9.42
N GLU A 9 -5.35 12.32 -10.18
CA GLU A 9 -6.21 12.17 -11.36
C GLU A 9 -7.62 11.71 -10.97
N ASP A 10 -7.76 11.02 -9.83
CA ASP A 10 -9.04 10.59 -9.28
C ASP A 10 -9.11 10.89 -7.77
N ARG A 11 -10.08 11.73 -7.39
CA ARG A 11 -10.27 12.15 -5.99
C ARG A 11 -10.78 11.03 -5.10
N TYR A 12 -11.56 10.08 -5.63
CA TYR A 12 -12.05 8.94 -4.85
C TYR A 12 -10.89 7.98 -4.55
N LYS A 13 -10.04 7.72 -5.54
CA LYS A 13 -8.85 6.88 -5.34
C LYS A 13 -7.82 7.50 -4.39
N PHE A 14 -7.75 8.84 -4.30
CA PHE A 14 -6.98 9.49 -3.24
C PHE A 14 -7.51 9.18 -1.84
N GLU A 15 -8.82 9.15 -1.64
CA GLU A 15 -9.43 8.77 -0.36
C GLU A 15 -9.21 7.29 -0.04
N ASP A 16 -9.20 6.42 -1.05
CA ASP A 16 -8.80 5.02 -0.87
C ASP A 16 -7.32 4.89 -0.50
N PHE A 17 -6.43 5.65 -1.14
CA PHE A 17 -5.01 5.66 -0.78
C PHE A 17 -4.76 6.12 0.66
N LYS A 18 -5.58 7.03 1.21
CA LYS A 18 -5.49 7.40 2.63
C LYS A 18 -5.70 6.21 3.56
N LYS A 19 -6.49 5.20 3.16
CA LYS A 19 -6.72 3.99 3.98
C LYS A 19 -5.41 3.21 4.14
N ILE A 20 -4.73 2.90 3.04
CA ILE A 20 -3.42 2.21 3.09
C ILE A 20 -2.35 3.09 3.75
N TYR A 21 -2.34 4.41 3.50
CA TYR A 21 -1.41 5.31 4.20
C TYR A 21 -1.61 5.28 5.71
N LYS A 22 -2.85 5.36 6.19
CA LYS A 22 -3.17 5.28 7.63
C LYS A 22 -2.73 3.93 8.21
N HIS A 23 -2.97 2.85 7.49
CA HIS A 23 -2.50 1.52 7.87
C HIS A 23 -0.97 1.49 8.02
N MET A 24 -0.24 2.02 7.03
CA MET A 24 1.22 2.12 7.09
C MET A 24 1.71 2.93 8.29
N VAL A 25 1.06 4.04 8.63
CA VAL A 25 1.37 4.82 9.84
C VAL A 25 1.12 4.00 11.11
N MET A 26 0.01 3.27 11.15
CA MET A 26 -0.45 2.52 12.31
C MET A 26 0.47 1.34 12.64
N VAL A 27 0.82 0.52 11.64
CA VAL A 27 1.67 -0.68 11.83
C VAL A 27 3.09 -0.36 12.30
N ARG A 28 3.50 0.91 12.23
CA ARG A 28 4.83 1.39 12.65
C ARG A 28 4.82 2.02 14.05
N GLN A 29 3.66 2.10 14.72
CA GLN A 29 3.62 2.62 16.09
C GLN A 29 4.21 1.58 17.06
N PRO A 30 5.01 1.98 18.08
CA PRO A 30 5.69 1.04 18.98
C PRO A 30 4.79 0.03 19.69
N ASP A 31 3.56 0.45 20.01
CA ASP A 31 2.59 -0.38 20.73
C ASP A 31 1.53 -1.01 19.82
N PHE A 32 1.70 -0.91 18.49
CA PHE A 32 0.75 -1.48 17.56
C PHE A 32 0.76 -3.01 17.64
N LYS A 33 -0.45 -3.57 17.69
CA LYS A 33 -0.71 -5.00 17.55
C LYS A 33 -1.86 -5.16 16.58
N PHE A 34 -1.76 -6.15 15.70
CA PHE A 34 -2.92 -6.55 14.92
C PHE A 34 -4.00 -7.06 15.85
N ASP A 35 -5.25 -6.75 15.54
CA ASP A 35 -6.39 -7.25 16.31
C ASP A 35 -6.50 -8.76 16.10
N ASP A 36 -6.17 -9.48 17.17
CA ASP A 36 -6.20 -10.93 17.30
C ASP A 36 -7.40 -11.38 18.14
N LYS A 37 -8.30 -10.46 18.52
CA LYS A 37 -9.52 -10.79 19.24
C LYS A 37 -10.53 -11.42 18.30
N GLY A 38 -10.70 -12.74 18.46
CA GLY A 38 -11.76 -13.48 17.82
C GLY A 38 -13.15 -13.08 18.35
N PRO A 39 -14.20 -13.54 17.66
CA PRO A 39 -15.57 -13.38 18.14
C PRO A 39 -15.74 -14.08 19.51
N ASP A 40 -16.50 -13.43 20.39
CA ASP A 40 -16.82 -13.93 21.73
C ASP A 40 -18.26 -14.45 21.74
N PHE A 41 -18.44 -15.72 22.07
CA PHE A 41 -19.72 -16.41 21.98
C PHE A 41 -20.11 -17.00 23.35
N ASP A 42 -21.34 -16.72 23.78
CA ASP A 42 -21.94 -17.37 24.94
C ASP A 42 -22.56 -18.72 24.56
N TRP A 43 -21.70 -19.72 24.35
CA TRP A 43 -22.08 -21.05 23.86
C TRP A 43 -23.18 -21.73 24.70
N ASP A 44 -23.27 -21.40 25.98
CA ASP A 44 -24.19 -22.05 26.91
C ASP A 44 -25.64 -21.54 26.78
N SER A 45 -25.85 -20.36 26.16
CA SER A 45 -27.17 -19.73 26.00
C SER A 45 -27.72 -19.77 24.58
N MET A 46 -26.94 -20.26 23.61
CA MET A 46 -27.29 -20.29 22.19
C MET A 46 -28.23 -21.45 21.83
N THR A 47 -29.14 -21.18 20.91
CA THR A 47 -29.94 -22.18 20.18
C THR A 47 -29.09 -22.89 19.11
N GLU A 48 -29.55 -24.04 18.60
CA GLU A 48 -28.83 -24.77 17.54
C GLU A 48 -28.59 -23.92 16.27
N GLU A 49 -29.56 -23.10 15.86
CA GLU A 49 -29.41 -22.19 14.71
C GLU A 49 -28.35 -21.10 14.97
N GLU A 50 -28.27 -20.59 16.20
CA GLU A 50 -27.26 -19.61 16.61
C GLU A 50 -25.86 -20.23 16.69
N VAL A 51 -25.77 -21.50 17.12
CA VAL A 51 -24.51 -22.26 17.11
C VAL A 51 -23.99 -22.44 15.68
N ASP A 52 -24.85 -22.77 14.72
CA ASP A 52 -24.45 -22.91 13.32
C ASP A 52 -23.90 -21.59 12.75
N ILE A 53 -24.53 -20.46 13.07
CA ILE A 53 -24.04 -19.13 12.67
C ILE A 53 -22.70 -18.80 13.35
N ALA A 54 -22.58 -19.04 14.66
CA ALA A 54 -21.37 -18.79 15.43
C ALA A 54 -20.19 -19.64 14.91
N LEU A 55 -20.43 -20.89 14.50
CA LEU A 55 -19.41 -21.74 13.87
C LEU A 55 -18.96 -21.21 12.51
N ILE A 56 -19.86 -20.66 11.70
CA ILE A 56 -19.49 -20.02 10.42
C ILE A 56 -18.61 -18.80 10.68
N GLU A 57 -19.00 -17.95 11.63
CA GLU A 57 -18.22 -16.76 12.00
C GLU A 57 -16.85 -17.13 12.58
N LEU A 58 -16.80 -18.13 13.47
CA LEU A 58 -15.54 -18.64 14.03
C LEU A 58 -14.62 -19.20 12.94
N ASN A 59 -15.15 -20.04 12.04
CA ASN A 59 -14.35 -20.61 10.95
C ASN A 59 -13.83 -19.51 10.01
N ASN A 60 -14.65 -18.52 9.67
CA ASN A 60 -14.23 -17.38 8.87
C ASN A 60 -13.11 -16.59 9.56
N PHE A 61 -13.21 -16.37 10.88
CA PHE A 61 -12.14 -15.74 11.65
C PHE A 61 -10.87 -16.58 11.66
N LEU A 62 -10.96 -17.90 11.88
CA LEU A 62 -9.80 -18.79 11.89
C LEU A 62 -9.10 -18.84 10.52
N ASP A 63 -9.87 -18.87 9.42
CA ASP A 63 -9.33 -18.77 8.06
C ASP A 63 -8.60 -17.42 7.86
N GLN A 64 -9.16 -16.33 8.40
CA GLN A 64 -8.50 -15.02 8.39
C GLN A 64 -7.18 -15.02 9.16
N GLN A 65 -7.12 -15.71 10.31
CA GLN A 65 -5.90 -15.82 11.11
C GLN A 65 -4.85 -16.76 10.50
N ALA A 66 -5.24 -17.66 9.59
CA ALA A 66 -4.29 -18.55 8.91
C ALA A 66 -3.37 -17.80 7.94
N GLU A 67 -3.88 -16.79 7.23
CA GLU A 67 -3.11 -15.96 6.28
C GLU A 67 -3.49 -14.47 6.42
N PRO A 68 -3.21 -13.85 7.58
CA PRO A 68 -3.81 -12.56 7.96
C PRO A 68 -3.35 -11.41 7.06
N GLU A 69 -2.12 -11.46 6.52
CA GLU A 69 -1.66 -10.48 5.52
C GLU A 69 -2.48 -10.53 4.22
N LYS A 70 -2.96 -11.70 3.78
CA LYS A 70 -3.75 -11.82 2.55
C LYS A 70 -5.13 -11.20 2.72
N TYR A 71 -5.73 -11.35 3.90
CA TYR A 71 -7.01 -10.74 4.22
C TYR A 71 -6.88 -9.23 4.32
N ARG A 72 -5.89 -8.72 5.08
CA ARG A 72 -5.62 -7.28 5.12
C ARG A 72 -5.34 -6.70 3.74
N CYS A 73 -4.58 -7.41 2.90
CA CYS A 73 -4.34 -6.99 1.52
C CYS A 73 -5.65 -6.88 0.73
N LYS A 74 -6.56 -7.87 0.83
CA LYS A 74 -7.87 -7.82 0.15
C LYS A 74 -8.77 -6.69 0.64
N GLU A 75 -8.74 -6.40 1.94
CA GLU A 75 -9.54 -5.31 2.52
C GLU A 75 -9.00 -3.92 2.19
N LEU A 76 -7.68 -3.77 2.20
CA LEU A 76 -7.02 -2.47 2.04
C LEU A 76 -6.74 -2.12 0.58
N PHE A 77 -6.58 -3.10 -0.31
CA PHE A 77 -6.39 -2.86 -1.74
C PHE A 77 -7.70 -3.03 -2.51
N PRO A 78 -8.28 -1.93 -3.04
CA PRO A 78 -9.37 -2.00 -3.99
C PRO A 78 -9.04 -2.89 -5.18
N SER A 79 -10.07 -3.48 -5.81
CA SER A 79 -9.90 -4.38 -6.96
C SER A 79 -9.06 -3.77 -8.08
N TYR A 80 -9.24 -2.49 -8.38
CA TYR A 80 -8.48 -1.80 -9.43
C TYR A 80 -6.98 -1.69 -9.11
N VAL A 81 -6.60 -1.62 -7.83
CA VAL A 81 -5.20 -1.61 -7.40
C VAL A 81 -4.59 -2.98 -7.64
N ASN A 82 -5.33 -4.04 -7.29
CA ASN A 82 -4.91 -5.41 -7.51
C ASN A 82 -4.72 -5.70 -9.01
N GLU A 83 -5.65 -5.25 -9.84
CA GLU A 83 -5.56 -5.36 -11.31
C GLU A 83 -4.35 -4.60 -11.86
N TYR A 84 -4.16 -3.35 -11.45
CA TYR A 84 -3.03 -2.54 -11.88
C TYR A 84 -1.68 -3.18 -11.52
N ILE A 85 -1.53 -3.66 -10.27
CA ILE A 85 -0.28 -4.29 -9.81
C ILE A 85 -0.04 -5.60 -10.56
N LYS A 86 -1.08 -6.42 -10.76
CA LYS A 86 -0.98 -7.64 -11.56
C LYS A 86 -0.49 -7.35 -12.97
N ASP A 87 -1.02 -6.32 -13.62
CA ASP A 87 -0.64 -5.98 -14.98
C ASP A 87 0.76 -5.35 -15.06
N PHE A 88 1.14 -4.55 -14.06
CA PHE A 88 2.52 -4.07 -13.89
C PHE A 88 3.53 -5.23 -13.90
N PHE A 89 3.31 -6.27 -13.08
CA PHE A 89 4.23 -7.41 -13.01
C PHE A 89 4.21 -8.29 -14.27
N LYS A 90 3.08 -8.38 -14.99
CA LYS A 90 3.05 -9.05 -16.29
C LYS A 90 3.94 -8.33 -17.31
N GLU A 91 3.93 -7.01 -17.32
CA GLU A 91 4.75 -6.20 -18.24
C GLU A 91 6.24 -6.25 -17.86
N GLU A 92 6.58 -6.18 -16.57
CA GLU A 92 7.98 -6.29 -16.14
C GLU A 92 8.58 -7.69 -16.39
N ASN A 93 7.80 -8.76 -16.19
CA ASN A 93 8.31 -10.13 -16.22
C ASN A 93 8.27 -10.82 -17.61
N ASN A 94 7.81 -10.16 -18.67
CA ASN A 94 7.81 -10.68 -20.06
C ASN A 94 7.54 -12.21 -20.18
N ASN A 95 6.37 -12.68 -19.73
CA ASN A 95 5.88 -14.08 -19.74
C ASN A 95 6.24 -14.98 -18.54
N ILE A 96 5.64 -14.76 -17.37
CA ILE A 96 5.46 -15.81 -16.36
C ILE A 96 4.01 -15.80 -15.86
N GLU A 97 3.16 -16.67 -16.43
CA GLU A 97 1.70 -16.74 -16.19
C GLU A 97 1.27 -17.16 -14.77
N GLN A 98 2.17 -17.30 -13.79
CA GLN A 98 1.88 -17.96 -12.51
C GLN A 98 1.94 -17.10 -11.23
N LEU A 99 2.27 -15.80 -11.27
CA LEU A 99 2.46 -15.03 -10.03
C LEU A 99 1.29 -14.13 -9.58
N GLY A 100 0.11 -14.23 -10.22
CA GLY A 100 -0.97 -13.25 -10.08
C GLY A 100 -1.41 -12.85 -8.66
N ASN A 101 -1.27 -13.70 -7.63
CA ASN A 101 -1.60 -13.31 -6.24
C ASN A 101 -0.37 -13.09 -5.34
N LEU A 102 0.79 -13.67 -5.68
CA LEU A 102 2.03 -13.49 -4.91
C LEU A 102 2.59 -12.08 -5.11
N ASP A 103 2.39 -11.51 -6.29
CA ASP A 103 2.90 -10.21 -6.69
C ASP A 103 2.23 -9.03 -5.97
N THR A 104 0.90 -9.06 -5.87
CA THR A 104 0.15 -8.04 -5.13
C THR A 104 0.45 -8.11 -3.63
N LEU A 105 0.47 -9.32 -3.07
CA LEU A 105 0.82 -9.53 -1.67
C LEU A 105 2.26 -9.09 -1.38
N SER A 106 3.18 -9.27 -2.34
CA SER A 106 4.56 -8.79 -2.23
C SER A 106 4.64 -7.26 -2.10
N ILE A 107 3.87 -6.52 -2.91
CA ILE A 107 3.76 -5.05 -2.77
C ILE A 107 3.13 -4.70 -1.41
N PHE A 108 2.06 -5.39 -1.02
CA PHE A 108 1.40 -5.14 0.27
C PHE A 108 2.36 -5.37 1.46
N ASN A 109 3.05 -6.51 1.49
CA ASN A 109 4.05 -6.83 2.52
C ASN A 109 5.22 -5.85 2.51
N TYR A 110 5.61 -5.37 1.33
CA TYR A 110 6.57 -4.28 1.22
C TYR A 110 6.05 -3.00 1.88
N LEU A 111 4.81 -2.58 1.64
CA LEU A 111 4.25 -1.39 2.29
C LEU A 111 4.09 -1.57 3.81
N GLU A 112 3.71 -2.77 4.26
CA GLU A 112 3.48 -3.08 5.67
C GLU A 112 4.81 -3.15 6.45
N TYR A 113 5.79 -3.90 5.93
CA TYR A 113 7.03 -4.23 6.65
C TYR A 113 8.31 -3.77 5.94
N GLY A 114 8.37 -3.89 4.62
CA GLY A 114 9.60 -3.66 3.85
C GLY A 114 9.94 -2.19 3.59
N PHE A 115 8.98 -1.29 3.68
CA PHE A 115 9.17 0.15 3.48
C PHE A 115 9.59 0.77 4.81
N GLU A 116 10.86 0.58 5.17
CA GLU A 116 11.47 0.99 6.43
C GLU A 116 11.64 2.52 6.53
N VAL A 117 10.50 3.20 6.63
CA VAL A 117 10.39 4.65 6.73
C VAL A 117 9.39 5.03 7.83
N ASP A 118 9.60 6.19 8.41
CA ASP A 118 8.64 6.89 9.24
C ASP A 118 7.80 7.79 8.35
N MET A 119 6.50 7.49 8.26
CA MET A 119 5.56 8.29 7.48
C MET A 119 5.26 9.60 8.22
N SER A 120 5.64 10.73 7.62
CA SER A 120 5.55 12.05 8.27
C SER A 120 4.26 12.78 7.92
N ASN A 121 3.86 12.75 6.64
CA ASN A 121 2.69 13.51 6.19
C ASN A 121 2.10 12.99 4.87
N LEU A 122 0.79 13.20 4.70
CA LEU A 122 0.08 13.05 3.44
C LEU A 122 -0.88 14.24 3.29
N LYS A 123 -0.59 15.14 2.36
CA LYS A 123 -1.38 16.37 2.18
C LYS A 123 -1.66 16.67 0.73
N LYS A 124 -2.79 17.32 0.48
CA LYS A 124 -3.06 18.01 -0.79
C LYS A 124 -2.31 19.34 -0.78
N ILE A 125 -1.55 19.62 -1.84
CA ILE A 125 -0.96 20.95 -2.07
C ILE A 125 -2.02 21.87 -2.68
N ASN A 126 -2.82 21.33 -3.60
CA ASN A 126 -3.95 22.01 -4.24
C ASN A 126 -5.03 20.96 -4.63
N GLN A 127 -5.97 21.32 -5.51
CA GLN A 127 -7.05 20.40 -5.92
C GLN A 127 -6.57 19.15 -6.67
N ASP A 128 -5.47 19.26 -7.40
CA ASP A 128 -5.00 18.27 -8.38
C ASP A 128 -3.59 17.75 -8.07
N THR A 129 -2.98 18.21 -6.98
CA THR A 129 -1.62 17.82 -6.58
C THR A 129 -1.58 17.48 -5.10
N GLY A 130 -0.93 16.35 -4.78
CA GLY A 130 -0.62 15.91 -3.43
C GLY A 130 0.88 15.71 -3.21
N ILE A 131 1.23 15.52 -1.94
CA ILE A 131 2.58 15.16 -1.52
C ILE A 131 2.50 14.21 -0.33
N VAL A 132 3.37 13.21 -0.37
CA VAL A 132 3.66 12.32 0.75
C VAL A 132 5.09 12.55 1.22
N GLU A 133 5.25 12.76 2.52
CA GLU A 133 6.52 13.08 3.19
C GLU A 133 6.83 11.95 4.17
N PHE A 134 8.07 11.49 4.19
CA PHE A 134 8.53 10.41 5.06
C PHE A 134 10.03 10.53 5.34
N SER A 135 10.53 9.88 6.38
CA SER A 135 11.95 9.86 6.74
C SER A 135 12.44 8.44 6.92
N THR A 136 13.75 8.23 6.77
CA THR A 136 14.39 6.95 7.05
C THR A 136 15.74 7.22 7.71
N GLY A 137 16.15 6.33 8.60
CA GLY A 137 17.51 6.28 9.12
C GLY A 137 18.49 5.57 8.18
N ASN A 138 17.99 4.89 7.15
CA ASN A 138 18.77 4.00 6.29
C ASN A 138 19.19 4.71 4.99
N TYR A 139 20.48 5.02 4.85
CA TYR A 139 21.04 5.61 3.62
C TYR A 139 22.22 4.77 3.09
N PRO A 140 22.24 4.42 1.78
CA PRO A 140 21.27 4.79 0.74
C PRO A 140 19.92 4.08 0.90
N PHE A 141 18.84 4.82 0.63
CA PHE A 141 17.47 4.32 0.76
C PHE A 141 17.03 3.65 -0.55
N GLY A 142 16.83 2.33 -0.50
CA GLY A 142 16.26 1.55 -1.60
C GLY A 142 14.74 1.40 -1.46
N GLY A 143 14.06 1.21 -2.60
CA GLY A 143 12.65 0.78 -2.62
C GLY A 143 11.62 1.82 -3.03
N LEU A 144 12.02 3.10 -3.25
CA LEU A 144 11.09 4.15 -3.72
C LEU A 144 10.26 3.72 -4.94
N ASP A 145 10.80 2.88 -5.81
CA ASP A 145 10.13 2.42 -7.02
C ASP A 145 8.83 1.67 -6.74
N ARG A 146 8.82 0.74 -5.77
CA ARG A 146 7.60 0.01 -5.39
C ARG A 146 6.54 0.95 -4.83
N PHE A 147 6.95 1.99 -4.11
CA PHE A 147 6.04 3.00 -3.59
C PHE A 147 5.51 3.94 -4.69
N ILE A 148 6.34 4.29 -5.68
CA ILE A 148 5.94 5.04 -6.89
C ILE A 148 4.88 4.26 -7.68
N ILE A 149 5.10 2.96 -7.89
CA ILE A 149 4.12 2.09 -8.56
C ILE A 149 2.83 1.96 -7.75
N THR A 150 2.93 1.87 -6.42
CA THR A 150 1.76 1.88 -5.53
C THR A 150 0.95 3.16 -5.72
N LEU A 151 1.58 4.34 -5.69
CA LEU A 151 0.89 5.61 -5.93
C LEU A 151 0.20 5.64 -7.30
N ALA A 152 0.89 5.18 -8.34
CA ALA A 152 0.33 5.11 -9.69
C ALA A 152 -0.90 4.18 -9.78
N ALA A 153 -0.93 3.06 -9.02
CA ALA A 153 -2.09 2.16 -8.95
C ALA A 153 -3.35 2.83 -8.39
N TYR A 154 -3.19 3.89 -7.57
CA TYR A 154 -4.28 4.72 -7.06
C TYR A 154 -4.59 5.94 -7.96
N ASN A 155 -4.09 5.97 -9.20
CA ASN A 155 -4.13 7.14 -10.08
C ASN A 155 -3.57 8.41 -9.41
N LEU A 156 -2.58 8.22 -8.52
CA LEU A 156 -1.84 9.30 -7.89
C LEU A 156 -0.49 9.42 -8.59
N LYS A 157 -0.48 9.97 -9.81
CA LYS A 157 0.67 9.90 -10.72
C LYS A 157 1.87 10.69 -10.17
N PRO A 158 2.96 10.05 -9.72
CA PRO A 158 4.15 10.72 -9.20
C PRO A 158 4.81 11.59 -10.28
N ILE A 159 5.19 12.82 -9.92
CA ILE A 159 5.79 13.79 -10.85
C ILE A 159 7.16 14.28 -10.38
N MET A 160 7.44 14.17 -9.08
CA MET A 160 8.71 14.62 -8.50
C MET A 160 8.96 13.88 -7.19
N CYS A 161 10.21 13.55 -6.91
CA CYS A 161 10.62 13.07 -5.59
C CYS A 161 11.91 13.73 -5.11
N PHE A 162 12.17 13.62 -3.82
CA PHE A 162 13.50 13.82 -3.25
C PHE A 162 13.92 12.51 -2.60
N ASP A 163 14.96 11.89 -3.14
CA ASP A 163 15.48 10.58 -2.75
C ASP A 163 16.45 10.63 -1.54
N GLY A 164 16.66 11.82 -0.99
CA GLY A 164 17.63 12.09 0.08
C GLY A 164 18.95 12.69 -0.41
N PHE A 165 19.25 12.59 -1.70
CA PHE A 165 20.44 13.17 -2.32
C PHE A 165 20.09 14.20 -3.40
N ASN A 166 19.10 13.89 -4.22
CA ASN A 166 18.73 14.62 -5.43
C ASN A 166 17.23 14.89 -5.45
N LYS A 167 16.86 16.04 -6.00
CA LYS A 167 15.50 16.28 -6.47
C LYS A 167 15.39 15.65 -7.86
N CYS A 168 14.43 14.77 -8.05
CA CYS A 168 14.23 14.07 -9.31
C CYS A 168 12.86 14.41 -9.87
N GLU A 169 12.79 14.73 -11.14
CA GLU A 169 11.55 14.79 -11.91
C GLU A 169 11.20 13.38 -12.42
N ILE A 170 9.93 13.02 -12.35
CA ILE A 170 9.43 11.71 -12.76
C ILE A 170 8.65 11.90 -14.06
N THR A 171 9.16 11.34 -15.15
CA THR A 171 8.48 11.37 -16.46
C THR A 171 7.98 9.98 -16.81
N TRP A 172 6.67 9.84 -17.00
CA TRP A 172 6.04 8.56 -17.34
C TRP A 172 6.02 8.35 -18.84
N ASN A 173 6.54 7.21 -19.30
CA ASN A 173 6.55 6.82 -20.70
C ASN A 173 5.38 5.88 -21.04
N SER A 174 4.90 5.15 -20.04
CA SER A 174 3.71 4.29 -20.12
C SER A 174 2.92 4.34 -18.81
N LEU A 175 1.92 3.47 -18.68
CA LEU A 175 1.25 3.27 -17.40
C LEU A 175 2.24 2.82 -16.33
N TYR A 176 3.15 1.92 -16.67
CA TYR A 176 4.01 1.18 -15.74
C TYR A 176 5.48 1.64 -15.75
N GLN A 177 5.93 2.33 -16.79
CA GLN A 177 7.31 2.73 -16.96
C GLN A 177 7.48 4.25 -16.80
N TYR A 178 8.51 4.65 -16.05
CA TYR A 178 8.92 6.03 -15.86
C TYR A 178 10.44 6.17 -15.84
N ASN A 179 10.91 7.39 -16.10
CA ASN A 179 12.30 7.78 -15.94
C ASN A 179 12.44 8.78 -14.79
N LEU A 180 13.55 8.68 -14.06
CA LEU A 180 13.96 9.67 -13.07
C LEU A 180 15.02 10.60 -13.67
N ASN A 181 14.68 11.88 -13.78
CA ASN A 181 15.59 12.91 -14.26
C ASN A 181 16.09 13.72 -13.06
N ILE A 182 17.39 13.61 -12.74
CA ILE A 182 18.00 14.38 -11.66
C ILE A 182 17.99 15.86 -12.04
N LEU A 183 17.36 16.68 -11.21
CA LEU A 183 17.36 18.12 -11.37
C LEU A 183 18.70 18.71 -10.89
N PRO A 184 19.23 19.73 -11.58
CA PRO A 184 20.42 20.42 -11.12
C PRO A 184 20.21 20.96 -9.71
N LYS A 185 21.25 20.88 -8.87
CA LYS A 185 21.24 21.60 -7.59
C LYS A 185 21.18 23.09 -7.93
N THR A 186 20.08 23.77 -7.60
CA THR A 186 20.08 25.22 -7.60
C THR A 186 21.05 25.68 -6.52
N GLU A 187 22.08 26.43 -6.94
CA GLU A 187 23.06 27.10 -6.05
C GLU A 187 22.38 28.04 -5.05
#